data_AF-A0A2N7XT28-F1
#
_entry.id   AF-A0A2N7XT28-F1
#
_cell.length_a   1.000
_cell.length_b   1.000
_cell.length_c   1.000
_cell.angle_alpha   90.00
_cell.angle_beta   90.00
_cell.angle_gamma   90.00
#
_symmetry.space_group_name_H-M   'P 1'
#
loop_
_entity.id
_entity.type
_entity.pdbx_description
1 polymer ?
#
loop_
_entity_poly.entity_id
_entity_poly.type
_entity_poly.pdbx_seq_one_letter_code
_entity_poly.pdbx_strand_id
1 'polypeptide(L)'
;PFDREKLLRSVSIAARKRPIEAAQLEKLVSGIQRQLETLGENEVRSGKIGEMVMEGLKGLDSVAYIRFASVYKDFREARDFEEFAGTV
;
A
#
# COMPACT_ATOMS: atom_id res chain seq x y z
N PRO A 1 -9.15 8.70 -13.68
CA PRO A 1 -9.90 8.84 -12.42
C PRO A 1 -9.33 7.90 -11.35
N PHE A 2 -9.48 8.25 -10.07
CA PHE A 2 -9.14 7.34 -8.96
C PHE A 2 -10.08 6.13 -8.99
N ASP A 3 -9.53 4.92 -8.82
CA ASP A 3 -10.27 3.66 -8.78
C ASP A 3 -9.99 2.97 -7.45
N ARG A 4 -10.96 3.12 -6.53
CA ARG A 4 -10.92 2.54 -5.18
C ARG A 4 -10.81 1.02 -5.21
N GLU A 5 -11.57 0.38 -6.08
CA GLU A 5 -11.63 -1.08 -6.18
C GLU A 5 -10.32 -1.66 -6.70
N LYS A 6 -9.66 -0.97 -7.63
CA LYS A 6 -8.29 -1.31 -8.06
C LYS A 6 -7.31 -1.24 -6.89
N LEU A 7 -7.40 -0.21 -6.05
CA LEU A 7 -6.53 -0.06 -4.88
C LEU A 7 -6.77 -1.18 -3.87
N LEU A 8 -8.03 -1.44 -3.52
CA LEU A 8 -8.41 -2.52 -2.61
C LEU A 8 -7.93 -3.88 -3.08
N ARG A 9 -8.09 -4.20 -4.37
CA ARG A 9 -7.56 -5.45 -4.95
C ARG A 9 -6.04 -5.56 -4.78
N SER A 10 -5.30 -4.49 -5.07
CA SER A 10 -3.83 -4.48 -4.95
C SER A 10 -3.38 -4.70 -3.50
N VAL A 11 -3.99 -3.98 -2.55
CA VAL A 11 -3.73 -4.13 -1.11
C VAL A 11 -4.08 -5.55 -0.62
N SER A 12 -5.21 -6.08 -1.07
CA SER A 12 -5.67 -7.43 -0.70
C SER A 12 -4.73 -8.53 -1.19
N ILE A 13 -4.12 -8.36 -2.36
CA ILE A 13 -3.11 -9.29 -2.89
C ILE A 13 -1.90 -9.32 -1.96
N ALA A 14 -1.40 -8.17 -1.52
CA ALA A 14 -0.26 -8.09 -0.61
C ALA A 14 -0.56 -8.74 0.76
N ALA A 15 -1.79 -8.57 1.25
CA ALA A 15 -2.28 -9.12 2.51
C ALA A 15 -2.68 -10.61 2.48
N ARG A 16 -2.56 -11.31 1.35
CA ARG A 16 -2.98 -12.73 1.26
C ARG A 16 -2.28 -13.63 2.28
N LYS A 17 -3.07 -14.49 2.94
CA LYS A 17 -2.60 -15.42 3.99
C LYS A 17 -1.93 -14.72 5.17
N ARG A 18 -2.31 -13.47 5.43
CA ARG A 18 -1.92 -12.72 6.64
C ARG A 18 -3.10 -12.65 7.60
N PRO A 19 -2.85 -12.51 8.91
CA PRO A 19 -3.90 -12.33 9.91
C PRO A 19 -4.41 -10.87 9.88
N ILE A 20 -4.95 -10.45 8.73
CA ILE A 20 -5.52 -9.12 8.53
C ILE A 20 -6.95 -9.29 8.07
N GLU A 21 -7.88 -8.74 8.84
CA GLU A 21 -9.30 -8.81 8.51
C GLU A 21 -9.60 -7.95 7.28
N ALA A 22 -10.51 -8.41 6.42
CA ALA A 22 -10.91 -7.67 5.22
C ALA A 22 -11.40 -6.24 5.57
N ALA A 23 -12.10 -6.10 6.70
CA ALA A 23 -12.56 -4.80 7.21
C ALA A 23 -11.40 -3.83 7.54
N GLN A 24 -10.23 -4.32 7.94
CA GLN A 24 -9.05 -3.46 8.16
C GLN A 24 -8.49 -2.93 6.84
N LEU A 25 -8.49 -3.74 5.79
CA LEU A 25 -8.07 -3.31 4.44
C LEU A 25 -9.05 -2.31 3.83
N GLU A 26 -10.35 -2.58 3.97
CA GLU A 26 -11.43 -1.64 3.58
C GLU A 26 -11.26 -0.29 4.30
N LYS A 27 -11.00 -0.31 5.61
CA LYS A 27 -10.77 0.89 6.40
C LYS A 27 -9.52 1.65 5.94
N LEU A 28 -8.43 0.94 5.63
CA LEU A 28 -7.21 1.53 5.09
C LEU A 28 -7.50 2.25 3.77
N VAL A 29 -8.12 1.58 2.80
CA VAL A 29 -8.42 2.13 1.47
C VAL A 29 -9.37 3.32 1.56
N SER A 30 -10.43 3.21 2.37
CA SER A 30 -11.35 4.32 2.62
C SER A 30 -10.67 5.52 3.28
N GLY A 31 -9.70 5.29 4.18
CA GLY A 31 -8.87 6.34 4.78
C GLY A 31 -8.02 7.06 3.73
N ILE A 32 -7.38 6.32 2.83
CA ILE A 32 -6.60 6.88 1.72
C ILE A 32 -7.50 7.71 0.81
N GLN A 33 -8.64 7.17 0.39
CA GLN A 33 -9.59 7.90 -0.45
C GLN A 33 -10.01 9.23 0.19
N ARG A 34 -10.38 9.21 1.48
CA ARG A 34 -10.75 10.43 2.21
C ARG A 34 -9.61 11.44 2.27
N GLN A 35 -8.37 10.98 2.47
CA GLN A 35 -7.19 11.86 2.44
C GLN A 35 -7.00 12.49 1.06
N LEU A 36 -7.17 11.73 -0.02
CA LEU A 36 -7.12 12.25 -1.39
C LEU A 36 -8.20 13.31 -1.65
N GLU A 37 -9.43 13.06 -1.19
CA GLU A 37 -10.54 14.03 -1.30
C GLU A 37 -10.25 15.30 -0.48
N THR A 38 -9.60 15.17 0.68
CA THR A 38 -9.27 16.29 1.57
C THR A 38 -8.11 17.15 1.04
N LEU A 39 -7.20 16.58 0.23
CA LEU A 39 -6.11 17.34 -0.40
C LEU A 39 -6.63 18.44 -1.33
N GLY A 40 -7.82 18.27 -1.91
CA GLY A 40 -8.43 19.25 -2.82
C GLY A 40 -7.69 19.39 -4.17
N GLU A 41 -6.75 18.50 -4.46
CA GLU A 41 -5.99 18.48 -5.71
C GLU A 41 -6.77 17.72 -6.79
N ASN A 42 -6.83 18.28 -8.00
CA ASN A 42 -7.49 17.63 -9.14
C ASN A 42 -6.70 16.43 -9.70
N GLU A 43 -5.39 16.39 -9.45
CA GLU A 43 -4.50 15.36 -9.96
C GLU A 43 -3.48 14.96 -8.89
N VAL A 44 -3.49 13.69 -8.49
CA VAL A 44 -2.55 13.15 -7.50
C VAL A 44 -1.70 12.08 -8.18
N ARG A 45 -0.38 12.18 -8.01
CA ARG A 45 0.56 11.17 -8.53
C ARG A 45 0.30 9.81 -7.87
N SER A 46 0.30 8.75 -8.67
CA SER A 46 0.16 7.37 -8.17
C SER A 46 1.19 7.00 -7.11
N GLY A 47 2.40 7.58 -7.20
CA GLY A 47 3.44 7.43 -6.17
C GLY A 47 2.97 7.84 -4.78
N LYS A 48 2.24 8.95 -4.67
CA LYS A 48 1.73 9.42 -3.38
C LYS A 48 0.73 8.42 -2.77
N ILE A 49 -0.13 7.84 -3.60
CA ILE A 49 -1.08 6.80 -3.18
C ILE A 49 -0.32 5.54 -2.70
N GLY A 50 0.73 5.14 -3.42
CA GLY A 50 1.58 4.00 -3.03
C GLY A 50 2.26 4.21 -1.67
N GLU A 51 2.77 5.42 -1.41
CA GLU A 51 3.32 5.80 -0.10
C GLU A 51 2.29 5.67 1.02
N MET A 52 1.07 6.18 0.80
CA MET A 52 -0.01 6.11 1.80
C MET A 52 -0.41 4.65 2.09
N VAL A 53 -0.42 3.78 1.08
CA VAL A 53 -0.64 2.34 1.28
C VAL A 53 0.50 1.72 2.08
N MET A 54 1.75 2.04 1.75
CA MET A 54 2.93 1.55 2.47
C MET A 54 2.89 1.94 3.94
N GLU A 55 2.59 3.20 4.25
CA GLU A 55 2.44 3.66 5.63
C GLU A 55 1.34 2.90 6.38
N GLY A 56 0.18 2.71 5.74
CA GLY A 56 -0.92 1.96 6.32
C GLY A 56 -0.61 0.47 6.57
N LEU A 57 0.02 -0.20 5.60
CA LEU A 57 0.40 -1.60 5.74
C LEU A 57 1.52 -1.80 6.77
N LYS A 58 2.45 -0.85 6.92
CA LYS A 58 3.51 -0.90 7.94
C LYS A 58 2.92 -1.01 9.35
N GLY A 59 1.79 -0.35 9.60
CA GLY A 59 1.07 -0.43 10.87
C GLY A 59 0.17 -1.67 11.03
N LEU A 60 -0.14 -2.40 9.96
CA LEU A 60 -1.01 -3.57 9.99
C LEU A 60 -0.24 -4.90 10.03
N ASP A 61 0.73 -5.07 9.14
CA ASP A 61 1.52 -6.31 9.02
C ASP A 61 2.79 -6.07 8.19
N SER A 62 3.95 -6.40 8.75
CA SER A 62 5.25 -6.19 8.11
C SER A 62 5.41 -7.01 6.82
N VAL A 63 4.83 -8.21 6.73
CA VAL A 63 4.92 -9.06 5.53
C VAL A 63 4.07 -8.51 4.40
N ALA A 64 2.85 -8.05 4.69
CA ALA A 64 1.99 -7.39 3.71
C ALA A 64 2.64 -6.09 3.20
N TYR A 65 3.23 -5.31 4.11
CA TYR A 65 4.02 -4.12 3.78
C TYR A 65 5.15 -4.45 2.80
N ILE A 66 6.00 -5.42 3.13
CA ILE A 66 7.14 -5.83 2.30
C ILE A 66 6.65 -6.29 0.92
N ARG A 67 5.61 -7.12 0.84
CA ARG A 67 5.06 -7.59 -0.45
C ARG A 67 4.52 -6.47 -1.32
N PHE A 68 3.84 -5.50 -0.73
CA PHE A 68 3.36 -4.34 -1.47
C PHE A 68 4.53 -3.48 -1.95
N ALA A 69 5.51 -3.25 -1.06
CA ALA A 69 6.72 -2.48 -1.37
C ALA A 69 7.51 -3.11 -2.51
N SER A 70 7.60 -4.44 -2.59
CA SER A 70 8.30 -5.13 -3.67
C SER A 70 7.77 -4.79 -5.06
N VAL A 71 6.45 -4.65 -5.19
CA VAL A 71 5.83 -4.25 -6.45
C VAL A 71 5.93 -2.74 -6.67
N TYR A 72 5.70 -1.96 -5.61
CA TYR A 72 5.69 -0.51 -5.70
C TYR A 72 7.07 0.09 -6.02
N LYS A 73 8.13 -0.46 -5.42
CA LYS A 73 9.52 0.01 -5.61
C LYS A 73 10.20 -0.59 -6.83
N ASP A 74 9.53 -1.52 -7.54
CA ASP A 74 10.08 -2.21 -8.72
C ASP A 74 11.50 -2.73 -8.49
N PHE A 75 11.70 -3.44 -7.37
CA PHE A 75 13.03 -3.99 -7.05
C PHE A 75 13.48 -4.93 -8.17
N ARG A 76 14.65 -4.66 -8.73
CA ARG A 76 15.18 -5.42 -9.88
C ARG A 76 16.11 -6.52 -9.45
N GLU A 77 16.75 -6.34 -8.29
CA GLU A 77 17.73 -7.26 -7.75
C GLU A 77 17.39 -7.67 -6.32
N ALA A 78 17.80 -8.89 -5.93
CA ALA A 78 17.63 -9.39 -4.57
C ALA A 78 18.29 -8.47 -3.52
N ARG A 79 19.41 -7.82 -3.90
CA ARG A 79 20.11 -6.86 -3.05
C ARG A 79 19.26 -5.63 -2.72
N ASP A 80 18.52 -5.08 -3.68
CA ASP A 80 17.63 -3.93 -3.45
C ASP A 80 16.56 -4.27 -2.40
N PHE A 81 16.06 -5.52 -2.46
CA PHE A 81 15.11 -6.04 -1.50
C PHE A 81 15.74 -6.28 -0.13
N GLU A 82 16.94 -6.85 -0.05
CA GLU A 82 17.66 -7.08 1.21
C GLU A 82 17.96 -5.76 1.94
N GLU A 83 18.45 -4.75 1.22
CA GLU A 83 18.70 -3.42 1.77
C GLU A 83 17.41 -2.80 2.29
N PHE A 84 16.32 -2.88 1.51
CA PHE A 84 15.02 -2.39 1.94
C PHE A 84 14.48 -3.15 3.16
N ALA A 85 14.47 -4.48 3.15
CA ALA A 85 13.93 -5.31 4.23
C ALA A 85 14.71 -5.16 5.54
N GLY A 86 16.02 -4.88 5.47
CA GLY A 86 16.84 -4.59 6.65
C GLY A 86 16.50 -3.28 7.37
N THR A 87 15.74 -2.38 6.73
CA THR A 87 15.32 -1.08 7.32
C THR A 87 13.93 -1.11 7.97
N VAL A 88 13.23 -2.25 7.88
CA VAL A 88 11.83 -2.44 8.33
C VAL A 88 11.79 -3.12 9.69
#